data_AF-A0A1X0NUR4-F1
#
_entry.id   AF-A0A1X0NUR4-F1
#
_cell.length_a   1.000
_cell.length_b   1.000
_cell.length_c   1.000
_cell.angle_alpha   90.00
_cell.angle_beta   90.00
_cell.angle_gamma   90.00
#
_symmetry.space_group_name_H-M   'P 1'
#
loop_
_entity.id
_entity.type
_entity.pdbx_description
1 polymer ?
#
loop_
_entity_poly.entity_id
_entity_poly.type
_entity_poly.pdbx_seq_one_letter_code
_entity_poly.pdbx_strand_id
1 'polypeptide(L)'
;MLGGLGDASTVPPEDRSAKDSSRHVRSTKAKSKKFKKVDESKVDGFLDRARQGIHCSFCGGVKCKHESWEAMKEKRADTAIEGLNSNWVGTDVIASQRPSTSLFLKYLLIQQFKEKQITGVFNLQEKGEHASCGPDGVYTSTGYSYNGEEDLMRHNISYYEFPWPDMTAPQQDIVLRSVQVMDFHVKNSGKVLVHCHAGLGRTGLMIACYLVYSQHMPSAEVIRLVRQERPGAIQTSRQAQFIHDFERHLWRLTQAFRVEISDAIIDVELFLQRQRLVLHGEQADYYRFVPMVIHVILCRLINLTRENASNAELALLSIASSASPGEATLSACRVSINRRRFNVNAMTDVSILSFLVCDWFRSMSTPALSVEACNAIVEIKRKAPGERESLSDEISRIMSKSVRHTLGMVVSAFYVISLPVKSSVKSYAFRCLADSFTHAHNPVKLRHSPVERELIYEFFLEWGESIKDLYFNVNSVDKQHSTIRKIATASSAVLQETSHSDLGQRALTFYPADLVAEDGGATS
;
A
#
# COMPACT_ATOMS: atom_id res chain seq x y z
N MET A 1 25.36 53.15 8.18
CA MET A 1 24.78 54.39 8.76
C MET A 1 23.34 54.11 9.13
N LEU A 2 23.05 54.27 10.43
CA LEU A 2 21.74 54.63 11.03
C LEU A 2 20.63 53.58 10.85
N GLY A 3 20.22 52.80 11.87
CA GLY A 3 19.79 53.18 13.22
C GLY A 3 18.28 52.93 13.28
N GLY A 4 17.67 52.15 14.16
CA GLY A 4 17.74 52.12 15.62
C GLY A 4 16.31 52.33 16.16
N LEU A 5 16.06 51.97 17.44
CA LEU A 5 14.81 52.03 18.25
C LEU A 5 13.97 50.73 18.16
N GLY A 6 13.82 49.85 19.18
CA GLY A 6 13.67 50.05 20.64
C GLY A 6 12.19 50.38 20.95
N ASP A 7 11.47 49.89 21.96
CA ASP A 7 11.67 48.95 23.07
C ASP A 7 10.28 48.80 23.78
N ALA A 8 10.06 47.73 24.56
CA ALA A 8 8.96 47.52 25.55
C ALA A 8 7.49 47.50 25.02
N SER A 9 6.46 46.84 25.60
CA SER A 9 6.18 46.46 26.99
C SER A 9 5.03 45.44 27.05
N THR A 10 5.11 44.55 28.05
CA THR A 10 4.10 43.66 28.62
C THR A 10 2.83 44.36 29.13
N VAL A 11 1.63 43.92 28.72
CA VAL A 11 0.38 43.95 29.54
C VAL A 11 -0.61 42.87 29.02
N PRO A 12 -1.19 42.00 29.86
CA PRO A 12 -2.24 41.04 29.46
C PRO A 12 -3.64 41.66 29.56
N PRO A 13 -4.64 41.25 28.76
CA PRO A 13 -6.03 41.64 29.02
C PRO A 13 -6.69 40.73 30.05
N GLU A 14 -7.39 41.40 30.96
CA GLU A 14 -8.09 40.91 32.14
C GLU A 14 -9.30 40.02 31.86
N ASP A 15 -9.54 39.15 32.83
CA ASP A 15 -10.73 38.35 33.06
C ASP A 15 -11.96 39.25 33.34
N ARG A 16 -13.10 38.98 32.69
CA ARG A 16 -14.39 39.57 33.07
C ARG A 16 -15.46 38.52 33.21
N SER A 17 -15.65 38.16 34.47
CA SER A 17 -16.83 37.52 35.03
C SER A 17 -18.10 38.40 34.91
N ALA A 18 -19.22 37.68 34.77
CA ALA A 18 -20.52 37.90 35.44
C ALA A 18 -21.64 38.73 34.76
N LYS A 19 -22.75 38.00 34.60
CA LYS A 19 -24.18 38.34 34.81
C LYS A 19 -24.84 39.36 33.89
N ASP A 20 -25.93 38.93 33.24
CA ASP A 20 -27.24 39.42 33.66
C ASP A 20 -28.39 38.46 33.30
N SER A 21 -29.44 38.57 34.10
CA SER A 21 -30.67 37.78 34.14
C SER A 21 -31.85 38.60 33.62
N SER A 22 -32.74 38.00 32.82
CA SER A 22 -34.16 38.39 32.84
C SER A 22 -35.06 37.32 32.21
N ARG A 23 -36.21 37.12 32.86
CA ARG A 23 -37.31 36.21 32.54
C ARG A 23 -38.22 36.82 31.47
N HIS A 24 -38.85 35.99 30.60
CA HIS A 24 -40.32 35.93 30.50
C HIS A 24 -40.90 34.82 29.59
N VAL A 25 -41.87 34.11 30.19
CA VAL A 25 -43.18 33.62 29.72
C VAL A 25 -43.32 32.54 28.63
N ARG A 26 -44.09 31.52 29.03
CA ARG A 26 -44.65 30.34 28.33
C ARG A 26 -45.32 30.61 26.98
N SER A 27 -45.17 29.65 26.07
CA SER A 27 -46.22 29.28 25.10
C SER A 27 -46.08 27.81 24.69
N THR A 28 -47.06 27.01 25.09
CA THR A 28 -47.28 25.62 24.68
C THR A 28 -47.86 25.57 23.26
N LYS A 29 -47.13 24.97 22.31
CA LYS A 29 -47.73 24.41 21.08
C LYS A 29 -47.06 23.09 20.73
N ALA A 30 -47.77 22.00 21.01
CA ALA A 30 -47.49 20.70 20.43
C ALA A 30 -47.73 20.77 18.92
N LYS A 31 -46.68 20.52 18.13
CA LYS A 31 -46.79 20.24 16.69
C LYS A 31 -45.97 18.99 16.38
N SER A 32 -46.67 17.92 16.04
CA SER A 32 -46.15 16.75 15.36
C SER A 32 -45.27 17.17 14.18
N LYS A 33 -44.00 16.77 14.20
CA LYS A 33 -43.11 16.82 13.03
C LYS A 33 -42.58 15.41 12.78
N LYS A 34 -42.96 14.85 11.64
CA LYS A 34 -42.35 13.66 11.04
C LYS A 34 -40.82 13.80 11.09
N PHE A 35 -40.16 12.82 11.70
CA PHE A 35 -38.70 12.70 11.68
C PHE A 35 -38.23 12.57 10.22
N LYS A 36 -37.53 13.58 9.71
CA LYS A 36 -36.64 13.39 8.56
C LYS A 36 -35.39 12.69 9.10
N LYS A 37 -35.02 11.55 8.51
CA LYS A 37 -33.69 10.98 8.69
C LYS A 37 -32.69 12.03 8.21
N VAL A 38 -31.92 12.59 9.14
CA VAL A 38 -30.82 13.49 8.82
C VAL A 38 -29.69 12.60 8.32
N ASP A 39 -29.13 12.95 7.17
CA ASP A 39 -27.86 12.38 6.72
C ASP A 39 -26.77 12.93 7.66
N GLU A 40 -26.30 12.08 8.56
CA GLU A 40 -25.34 12.41 9.62
C GLU A 40 -23.93 12.66 9.08
N SER A 41 -23.66 12.42 7.79
CA SER A 41 -22.33 12.58 7.19
C SER A 41 -21.82 14.03 7.09
N LYS A 42 -22.61 15.03 7.51
CA LYS A 42 -22.31 16.47 7.33
C LYS A 42 -22.45 17.34 8.59
N VAL A 43 -22.62 16.77 9.79
CA VAL A 43 -22.96 17.57 11.01
C VAL A 43 -21.84 17.58 12.07
N ASP A 44 -20.68 16.99 11.78
CA ASP A 44 -19.79 16.47 12.82
C ASP A 44 -18.88 17.50 13.54
N GLY A 45 -18.69 18.72 13.03
CA GLY A 45 -17.68 19.61 13.61
C GLY A 45 -18.02 20.22 14.99
N PHE A 46 -19.27 20.57 15.25
CA PHE A 46 -19.66 21.27 16.50
C PHE A 46 -20.10 20.30 17.60
N LEU A 47 -20.90 19.30 17.23
CA LEU A 47 -21.43 18.32 18.18
C LEU A 47 -20.34 17.39 18.71
N ASP A 48 -19.34 17.02 17.90
CA ASP A 48 -18.26 16.15 18.37
C ASP A 48 -17.27 16.90 19.27
N ARG A 49 -16.99 18.18 19.02
CA ARG A 49 -16.23 19.03 19.96
C ARG A 49 -16.98 19.24 21.27
N ALA A 50 -18.30 19.42 21.22
CA ALA A 50 -19.14 19.48 22.43
C ALA A 50 -19.13 18.15 23.20
N ARG A 51 -19.19 17.01 22.50
CA ARG A 51 -19.06 15.66 23.09
C ARG A 51 -17.68 15.42 23.70
N GLN A 52 -16.60 15.87 23.05
CA GLN A 52 -15.24 15.81 23.60
C GLN A 52 -15.13 16.62 24.90
N GLY A 53 -15.68 17.83 24.97
CA GLY A 53 -15.71 18.64 26.20
C GLY A 53 -16.46 17.97 27.35
N ILE A 54 -17.58 17.31 27.05
CA ILE A 54 -18.34 16.51 28.03
C ILE A 54 -17.54 15.27 28.47
N HIS A 55 -16.92 14.56 27.53
CA HIS A 55 -16.11 13.36 27.82
C HIS A 55 -14.86 13.68 28.65
N CYS A 56 -14.24 14.84 28.44
CA CYS A 56 -13.08 15.35 29.19
C CYS A 56 -13.43 15.56 30.68
N SER A 57 -14.66 16.01 30.98
CA SER A 57 -15.14 16.17 32.36
C SER A 57 -15.15 14.84 33.15
N PHE A 58 -15.27 13.70 32.47
CA PHE A 58 -15.24 12.36 33.10
C PHE A 58 -13.85 11.72 33.15
N CYS A 59 -12.83 12.38 32.60
CA CYS A 59 -11.46 11.85 32.58
C CYS A 59 -10.70 12.12 33.90
N GLY A 60 -11.12 13.14 34.67
CA GLY A 60 -10.50 13.51 35.95
C GLY A 60 -9.59 14.74 35.89
N GLY A 61 -9.60 15.47 34.77
CA GLY A 61 -8.82 16.71 34.59
C GLY A 61 -7.32 16.50 34.80
N VAL A 62 -6.70 17.31 35.65
CA VAL A 62 -5.27 17.23 36.02
C VAL A 62 -4.88 15.84 36.54
N LYS A 63 -5.81 15.13 37.21
CA LYS A 63 -5.62 13.75 37.68
C LYS A 63 -6.20 12.73 36.70
N CYS A 64 -6.06 12.99 35.40
CA CYS A 64 -6.64 12.14 34.36
C CYS A 64 -6.24 10.68 34.57
N LYS A 65 -7.24 9.80 34.71
CA LYS A 65 -7.03 8.36 34.95
C LYS A 65 -6.30 7.65 33.81
N HIS A 66 -6.30 8.26 32.62
CA HIS A 66 -5.63 7.73 31.43
C HIS A 66 -4.17 8.21 31.30
N GLU A 67 -3.77 9.24 32.04
CA GLU A 67 -2.42 9.82 32.00
C GLU A 67 -1.62 9.61 33.28
N SER A 68 -2.27 9.33 34.41
CA SER A 68 -1.59 9.10 35.68
C SER A 68 -0.92 7.72 35.72
N TRP A 69 0.38 7.69 35.43
CA TRP A 69 1.23 6.51 35.57
C TRP A 69 1.16 5.87 36.96
N GLU A 70 1.16 6.70 38.01
CA GLU A 70 1.14 6.24 39.40
C GLU A 70 -0.18 5.55 39.79
N ALA A 71 -1.29 5.92 39.13
CA ALA A 71 -2.60 5.31 39.35
C ALA A 71 -2.73 3.93 38.68
N MET A 72 -1.79 3.51 37.83
CA MET A 72 -1.86 2.27 37.03
C MET A 72 -1.06 1.10 37.64
N LYS A 73 -1.19 0.89 38.96
CA LYS A 73 -0.41 -0.11 39.72
C LYS A 73 -0.56 -1.57 39.24
N GLU A 74 -1.71 -1.95 38.69
CA GLU A 74 -2.01 -3.35 38.29
C GLU A 74 -1.61 -3.69 36.83
N LYS A 75 -1.17 -2.72 36.01
CA LYS A 75 -0.92 -2.89 34.56
C LYS A 75 0.56 -2.99 34.15
N ARG A 76 1.46 -3.22 35.12
CA ARG A 76 2.91 -3.04 34.93
C ARG A 76 3.66 -4.22 34.32
N ALA A 77 3.14 -5.45 34.41
CA ALA A 77 3.86 -6.64 33.97
C ALA A 77 4.20 -6.65 32.47
N ASP A 78 3.32 -6.07 31.64
CA ASP A 78 3.45 -6.09 30.17
C ASP A 78 3.62 -4.69 29.55
N THR A 79 4.05 -3.71 30.35
CA THR A 79 4.23 -2.34 29.85
C THR A 79 5.45 -2.22 28.95
N ALA A 80 5.28 -1.63 27.76
CA ALA A 80 6.35 -1.47 26.79
C ALA A 80 7.32 -0.32 27.12
N ILE A 81 6.81 0.79 27.69
CA ILE A 81 7.57 1.97 28.08
C ILE A 81 7.21 2.37 29.50
N GLU A 82 8.20 2.35 30.40
CA GLU A 82 8.00 2.82 31.77
C GLU A 82 7.61 4.30 31.77
N GLY A 83 6.56 4.65 32.52
CA GLY A 83 5.99 6.00 32.53
C GLY A 83 4.78 6.18 31.59
N LEU A 84 4.53 5.23 30.69
CA LEU A 84 3.39 5.27 29.76
C LEU A 84 2.58 3.98 29.83
N ASN A 85 1.26 4.09 29.92
CA ASN A 85 0.38 2.94 29.66
C ASN A 85 0.48 2.53 28.18
N SER A 86 1.33 1.54 27.93
CA SER A 86 1.75 1.16 26.58
C SER A 86 1.98 -0.34 26.49
N ASN A 87 1.68 -0.94 25.34
CA ASN A 87 1.97 -2.35 25.07
C ASN A 87 2.55 -2.48 23.66
N TRP A 88 3.43 -3.47 23.48
CA TRP A 88 3.80 -3.94 22.15
C TRP A 88 2.58 -4.54 21.47
N VAL A 89 2.44 -4.28 20.17
CA VAL A 89 1.48 -4.95 19.29
C VAL A 89 2.29 -5.50 18.11
N GLY A 90 2.57 -6.80 18.14
CA GLY A 90 3.63 -7.39 17.33
C GLY A 90 5.04 -6.94 17.75
N THR A 91 5.99 -6.93 16.81
CA THR A 91 7.42 -6.71 17.08
C THR A 91 7.90 -5.28 16.92
N ASP A 92 7.18 -4.47 16.12
CA ASP A 92 7.68 -3.20 15.59
C ASP A 92 6.85 -1.98 16.02
N VAL A 93 5.74 -2.21 16.73
CA VAL A 93 4.75 -1.18 17.03
C VAL A 93 4.38 -1.18 18.51
N ILE A 94 4.38 0.01 19.12
CA ILE A 94 3.86 0.21 20.47
C ILE A 94 2.54 0.98 20.40
N ALA A 95 1.49 0.45 21.02
CA ALA A 95 0.26 1.16 21.31
C ALA A 95 0.39 1.89 22.64
N SER A 96 0.30 3.22 22.66
CA SER A 96 0.52 4.00 23.88
C SER A 96 -0.55 5.04 24.14
N GLN A 97 -0.76 5.39 25.42
CA GLN A 97 -1.30 6.70 25.79
C GLN A 97 -0.42 7.82 25.21
N ARG A 98 -0.93 9.07 25.19
CA ARG A 98 -0.10 10.22 24.86
C ARG A 98 1.04 10.38 25.87
N PRO A 99 2.26 10.72 25.41
CA PRO A 99 3.32 11.19 26.28
C PRO A 99 3.06 12.65 26.68
N SER A 100 3.86 13.16 27.61
CA SER A 100 3.91 14.58 27.96
C SER A 100 5.35 14.99 28.28
N THR A 101 5.68 16.28 28.19
CA THR A 101 7.04 16.77 28.47
C THR A 101 7.51 16.37 29.87
N SER A 102 6.63 16.42 30.89
CA SER A 102 7.01 15.98 32.24
C SER A 102 7.33 14.48 32.29
N LEU A 103 6.63 13.64 31.52
CA LEU A 103 6.91 12.21 31.42
C LEU A 103 8.24 11.94 30.70
N PHE A 104 8.55 12.68 29.63
CA PHE A 104 9.84 12.60 28.94
C PHE A 104 11.02 12.77 29.90
N LEU A 105 10.94 13.77 30.78
CA LEU A 105 11.97 14.07 31.77
C LEU A 105 11.97 13.07 32.93
N LYS A 106 10.80 12.78 33.51
CA LYS A 106 10.68 11.97 34.73
C LYS A 106 11.08 10.51 34.52
N TYR A 107 10.71 9.94 33.38
CA TYR A 107 10.94 8.51 33.07
C TYR A 107 11.98 8.30 31.98
N LEU A 108 12.73 9.35 31.60
CA LEU A 108 13.80 9.28 30.60
C LEU A 108 13.33 8.60 29.29
N LEU A 109 12.16 8.99 28.79
CA LEU A 109 11.50 8.28 27.69
C LEU A 109 12.39 8.20 26.43
N ILE A 110 13.19 9.23 26.15
CA ILE A 110 14.12 9.24 25.01
C ILE A 110 15.18 8.15 25.13
N GLN A 111 15.69 7.88 26.33
CA GLN A 111 16.63 6.79 26.54
C GLN A 111 15.93 5.45 26.28
N GLN A 112 14.74 5.25 26.83
CA GLN A 112 13.97 4.03 26.60
C GLN A 112 13.64 3.82 25.11
N PHE A 113 13.34 4.90 24.37
CA PHE A 113 13.07 4.84 22.94
C PHE A 113 14.30 4.38 22.18
N LYS A 114 15.48 4.94 22.47
CA LYS A 114 16.74 4.51 21.85
C LYS A 114 17.06 3.04 22.14
N GLU A 115 16.95 2.61 23.40
CA GLU A 115 17.19 1.21 23.81
C GLU A 115 16.26 0.22 23.09
N LYS A 116 15.02 0.63 22.80
CA LYS A 116 14.00 -0.18 22.13
C LYS A 116 13.92 0.07 20.63
N GLN A 117 14.86 0.84 20.07
CA GLN A 117 14.91 1.21 18.65
C GLN A 117 13.61 1.87 18.15
N ILE A 118 12.96 2.67 19.00
CA ILE A 118 11.81 3.48 18.63
C ILE A 118 12.34 4.77 18.02
N THR A 119 12.17 4.88 16.71
CA THR A 119 12.68 5.98 15.89
C THR A 119 11.57 6.84 15.31
N GLY A 120 10.30 6.46 15.51
CA GLY A 120 9.14 7.19 15.03
C GLY A 120 8.00 7.27 16.04
N VAL A 121 7.35 8.43 16.14
CA VAL A 121 6.15 8.65 16.96
C VAL A 121 5.02 9.17 16.09
N PHE A 122 3.89 8.46 16.11
CA PHE A 122 2.66 8.77 15.37
C PHE A 122 1.62 9.32 16.33
N ASN A 123 1.33 10.61 16.21
CA ASN A 123 0.29 11.31 16.96
C ASN A 123 -1.03 11.35 16.16
N LEU A 124 -2.06 10.74 16.73
CA LEU A 124 -3.40 10.67 16.13
C LEU A 124 -4.38 11.72 16.69
N GLN A 125 -3.90 12.63 17.56
CA GLN A 125 -4.73 13.62 18.25
C GLN A 125 -4.94 14.90 17.44
N GLU A 126 -6.12 15.48 17.57
CA GLU A 126 -6.35 16.85 17.12
C GLU A 126 -5.69 17.85 18.07
N LYS A 127 -5.27 19.00 17.54
CA LYS A 127 -4.70 20.07 18.38
C LYS A 127 -5.75 20.60 19.35
N GLY A 128 -5.36 20.75 20.62
CA GLY A 128 -6.22 21.19 21.71
C GLY A 128 -7.13 20.11 22.29
N GLU A 129 -7.04 18.87 21.80
CA GLU A 129 -7.83 17.76 22.32
C GLU A 129 -7.39 17.39 23.75
N HIS A 130 -8.37 17.16 24.64
CA HIS A 130 -8.14 16.88 26.07
C HIS A 130 -7.22 17.92 26.74
N ALA A 131 -7.46 19.22 26.48
CA ALA A 131 -6.65 20.32 26.97
C ALA A 131 -6.49 20.40 28.50
N SER A 132 -7.48 19.88 29.25
CA SER A 132 -7.48 19.88 30.71
C SER A 132 -7.08 18.53 31.33
N CYS A 133 -6.74 17.53 30.53
CA CYS A 133 -6.31 16.23 31.01
C CYS A 133 -4.81 16.20 31.29
N GLY A 134 -4.44 15.57 32.42
CA GLY A 134 -3.05 15.37 32.82
C GLY A 134 -2.41 16.58 33.49
N PRO A 135 -1.24 16.39 34.10
CA PRO A 135 -0.55 17.45 34.83
C PRO A 135 -0.08 18.59 33.93
N ASP A 136 0.29 18.28 32.68
CA ASP A 136 0.83 19.26 31.73
C ASP A 136 -0.24 19.94 30.87
N GLY A 137 -1.46 19.37 30.78
CA GLY A 137 -2.50 19.85 29.87
C GLY A 137 -2.04 19.84 28.41
N VAL A 138 -2.27 20.94 27.68
CA VAL A 138 -1.75 21.14 26.33
C VAL A 138 -1.04 22.49 26.22
N TYR A 139 0.10 22.51 25.54
CA TYR A 139 0.82 23.75 25.24
C TYR A 139 0.06 24.54 24.17
N THR A 140 -0.07 25.86 24.37
CA THR A 140 -0.71 26.75 23.38
C THR A 140 0.05 26.80 22.06
N SER A 141 1.38 26.64 22.10
CA SER A 141 2.25 26.66 20.92
C SER A 141 2.07 25.44 20.00
N THR A 142 1.88 24.24 20.57
CA THR A 142 1.81 22.99 19.80
C THR A 142 0.40 22.42 19.70
N GLY A 143 -0.46 22.71 20.68
CA GLY A 143 -1.78 22.09 20.84
C GLY A 143 -1.73 20.68 21.44
N TYR A 144 -0.58 20.23 21.95
CA TYR A 144 -0.37 18.88 22.49
C TYR A 144 0.25 18.91 23.90
N SER A 145 0.27 17.77 24.59
CA SER A 145 0.86 17.60 25.93
C SER A 145 2.40 17.58 25.95
N TYR A 146 3.01 17.66 24.78
CA TYR A 146 4.45 17.71 24.56
C TYR A 146 4.76 18.51 23.29
N ASN A 147 6.02 18.80 23.05
CA ASN A 147 6.48 19.44 21.82
C ASN A 147 7.28 18.44 20.99
N GLY A 148 6.73 17.97 19.86
CA GLY A 148 7.38 16.98 19.02
C GLY A 148 8.74 17.43 18.46
N GLU A 149 8.93 18.72 18.19
CA GLU A 149 10.22 19.23 17.71
C GLU A 149 11.28 19.16 18.82
N GLU A 150 10.94 19.66 20.00
CA GLU A 150 11.84 19.79 21.15
C GLU A 150 12.10 18.44 21.83
N ASP A 151 11.03 17.70 22.12
CA ASP A 151 11.08 16.48 22.92
C ASP A 151 11.47 15.25 22.08
N LEU A 152 11.27 15.24 20.75
CA LEU A 152 11.53 14.06 19.90
C LEU A 152 12.55 14.32 18.78
N MET A 153 12.28 15.30 17.90
CA MET A 153 13.06 15.48 16.67
C MET A 153 14.51 15.87 16.95
N ARG A 154 14.77 16.69 17.97
CA ARG A 154 16.14 16.99 18.45
C ARG A 154 16.94 15.77 18.88
N HIS A 155 16.28 14.65 19.12
CA HIS A 155 16.89 13.39 19.51
C HIS A 155 16.88 12.34 18.38
N ASN A 156 16.69 12.78 17.13
CA ASN A 156 16.61 11.92 15.94
C ASN A 156 15.44 10.91 15.99
N ILE A 157 14.33 11.31 16.61
CA ILE A 157 13.07 10.54 16.58
C ILE A 157 12.09 11.29 15.69
N SER A 158 11.70 10.66 14.58
CA SER A 158 10.76 11.23 13.62
C SER A 158 9.38 11.40 14.25
N TYR A 159 8.74 12.53 13.97
CA TYR A 159 7.42 12.86 14.49
C TYR A 159 6.40 13.02 13.37
N TYR A 160 5.27 12.32 13.48
CA TYR A 160 4.23 12.30 12.46
C TYR A 160 2.86 12.63 13.06
N GLU A 161 2.18 13.62 12.47
CA GLU A 161 0.82 14.02 12.86
C GLU A 161 -0.21 13.49 11.84
N PHE A 162 -1.09 12.59 12.27
CA PHE A 162 -2.21 12.07 11.48
C PHE A 162 -3.54 12.23 12.23
N PRO A 163 -4.01 13.48 12.46
CA PRO A 163 -5.17 13.75 13.30
C PRO A 163 -6.50 13.34 12.64
N TRP A 164 -7.41 12.79 13.44
CA TRP A 164 -8.85 12.79 13.13
C TRP A 164 -9.69 12.87 14.42
N PRO A 165 -10.97 13.29 14.33
CA PRO A 165 -11.76 13.59 15.50
C PRO A 165 -11.90 12.41 16.47
N ASP A 166 -11.72 12.69 17.75
CA ASP A 166 -11.83 11.66 18.79
C ASP A 166 -13.20 10.98 18.73
N MET A 167 -13.23 9.67 19.00
CA MET A 167 -14.42 8.81 18.94
C MET A 167 -15.07 8.65 17.54
N THR A 168 -14.46 9.16 16.47
CA THR A 168 -14.93 8.99 15.09
C THR A 168 -14.08 7.98 14.30
N ALA A 169 -14.55 7.64 13.08
CA ALA A 169 -13.79 6.83 12.13
C ALA A 169 -13.14 7.75 11.08
N PRO A 170 -11.87 7.53 10.71
CA PRO A 170 -11.18 8.33 9.70
C PRO A 170 -11.70 8.02 8.29
N GLN A 171 -11.27 8.77 7.28
CA GLN A 171 -11.46 8.38 5.87
C GLN A 171 -10.46 7.30 5.48
N GLN A 172 -10.88 6.36 4.62
CA GLN A 172 -10.05 5.24 4.15
C GLN A 172 -8.71 5.73 3.55
N ASP A 173 -8.74 6.78 2.72
CA ASP A 173 -7.55 7.35 2.06
C ASP A 173 -6.57 8.01 3.04
N ILE A 174 -7.06 8.53 4.18
CA ILE A 174 -6.19 9.08 5.24
C ILE A 174 -5.46 7.93 5.93
N VAL A 175 -6.19 6.86 6.28
CA VAL A 175 -5.58 5.68 6.90
C VAL A 175 -4.59 5.02 5.96
N LEU A 176 -4.93 4.84 4.68
CA LEU A 176 -4.04 4.27 3.68
C LEU A 176 -2.69 5.01 3.64
N ARG A 177 -2.72 6.35 3.54
CA ARG A 177 -1.49 7.16 3.57
C ARG A 177 -0.74 7.05 4.89
N SER A 178 -1.46 7.03 6.00
CA SER A 178 -0.85 6.91 7.34
C SER A 178 -0.11 5.58 7.50
N VAL A 179 -0.72 4.47 7.09
CA VAL A 179 -0.10 3.14 7.18
C VAL A 179 1.04 2.97 6.18
N GLN A 180 1.01 3.65 5.03
CA GLN A 180 2.13 3.68 4.08
C GLN A 180 3.35 4.40 4.67
N VAL A 181 3.15 5.53 5.34
CA VAL A 181 4.24 6.24 6.05
C VAL A 181 4.76 5.40 7.20
N MET A 182 3.88 4.72 7.93
CA MET A 182 4.25 3.81 9.02
C MET A 182 5.05 2.61 8.51
N ASP A 183 4.62 1.95 7.43
CA ASP A 183 5.32 0.83 6.81
C ASP A 183 6.69 1.25 6.26
N PHE A 184 6.76 2.40 5.59
CA PHE A 184 8.03 2.96 5.14
C PHE A 184 8.99 3.23 6.31
N HIS A 185 8.50 3.83 7.41
CA HIS A 185 9.35 4.09 8.58
C HIS A 185 9.83 2.79 9.23
N VAL A 186 8.92 1.82 9.43
CA VAL A 186 9.26 0.54 10.05
C VAL A 186 10.33 -0.22 9.28
N LYS A 187 10.22 -0.22 7.95
CA LYS A 187 11.19 -0.93 7.08
C LYS A 187 12.55 -0.24 6.99
N ASN A 188 12.61 1.08 7.08
CA ASN A 188 13.84 1.84 6.76
C ASN A 188 14.50 2.52 7.96
N SER A 189 13.81 2.68 9.09
CA SER A 189 14.27 3.56 10.17
C SER A 189 14.21 2.91 11.54
N GLY A 190 13.25 2.03 11.80
CA GLY A 190 13.11 1.36 13.09
C GLY A 190 11.66 1.34 13.59
N LYS A 191 11.48 1.07 14.87
CA LYS A 191 10.17 0.80 15.47
C LYS A 191 9.41 2.09 15.73
N VAL A 192 8.10 1.97 15.87
CA VAL A 192 7.21 3.13 16.00
C VAL A 192 6.32 3.04 17.24
N LEU A 193 6.10 4.18 17.86
CA LEU A 193 5.09 4.35 18.90
C LEU A 193 3.89 5.10 18.32
N VAL A 194 2.70 4.55 18.47
CA VAL A 194 1.44 5.14 18.00
C VAL A 194 0.59 5.52 19.21
N HIS A 195 0.12 6.77 19.26
CA HIS A 195 -0.71 7.21 20.37
C HIS A 195 -1.90 8.07 19.92
N CYS A 196 -2.95 8.02 20.73
CA CYS A 196 -3.99 9.05 20.80
C CYS A 196 -3.98 9.60 22.22
N HIS A 197 -5.12 9.87 22.85
CA HIS A 197 -5.15 10.21 24.28
C HIS A 197 -4.85 8.98 25.17
N ALA A 198 -5.77 8.00 25.25
CA ALA A 198 -5.60 6.82 26.11
C ALA A 198 -4.88 5.63 25.45
N GLY A 199 -4.64 5.70 24.14
CA GLY A 199 -3.97 4.61 23.41
C GLY A 199 -4.81 3.36 23.17
N LEU A 200 -6.13 3.52 22.96
CA LEU A 200 -7.07 2.39 22.84
C LEU A 200 -7.85 2.42 21.52
N GLY A 201 -8.76 3.37 21.33
CA GLY A 201 -9.65 3.45 20.17
C GLY A 201 -8.91 3.74 18.86
N ARG A 202 -8.46 4.99 18.67
CA ARG A 202 -7.77 5.45 17.45
C ARG A 202 -6.44 4.73 17.23
N THR A 203 -5.66 4.58 18.30
CA THR A 203 -4.41 3.80 18.28
C THR A 203 -4.64 2.36 17.83
N GLY A 204 -5.60 1.64 18.45
CA GLY A 204 -5.90 0.27 18.06
C GLY A 204 -6.40 0.14 16.63
N LEU A 205 -7.22 1.09 16.16
CA LEU A 205 -7.68 1.13 14.77
C LEU A 205 -6.52 1.33 13.79
N MET A 206 -5.64 2.31 14.03
CA MET A 206 -4.51 2.60 13.14
C MET A 206 -3.54 1.41 13.07
N ILE A 207 -3.19 0.84 14.22
CA ILE A 207 -2.29 -0.32 14.28
C ILE A 207 -2.93 -1.53 13.58
N ALA A 208 -4.23 -1.76 13.78
CA ALA A 208 -4.93 -2.82 13.08
C ALA A 208 -4.91 -2.63 11.55
N CYS A 209 -5.20 -1.43 11.06
CA CYS A 209 -5.10 -1.13 9.63
C CYS A 209 -3.67 -1.29 9.11
N TYR A 210 -2.66 -0.89 9.88
CA TYR A 210 -1.25 -1.11 9.53
C TYR A 210 -0.94 -2.60 9.37
N LEU A 211 -1.40 -3.46 10.27
CA LEU A 211 -1.18 -4.91 10.20
C LEU A 211 -1.92 -5.57 9.02
N VAL A 212 -3.14 -5.12 8.71
CA VAL A 212 -3.87 -5.55 7.49
C VAL A 212 -3.12 -5.12 6.23
N TYR A 213 -2.52 -3.94 6.24
CA TYR A 213 -1.77 -3.40 5.12
C TYR A 213 -0.45 -4.14 4.90
N SER A 214 0.42 -4.16 5.92
CA SER A 214 1.82 -4.60 5.88
C SER A 214 2.01 -6.11 6.01
N GLN A 215 1.16 -6.79 6.78
CA GLN A 215 1.27 -8.23 7.04
C GLN A 215 0.18 -9.06 6.34
N HIS A 216 -0.74 -8.40 5.64
CA HIS A 216 -1.86 -9.02 4.91
C HIS A 216 -2.75 -9.93 5.79
N MET A 217 -2.74 -9.69 7.11
CA MET A 217 -3.55 -10.44 8.05
C MET A 217 -5.04 -10.11 7.86
N PRO A 218 -5.95 -11.11 7.93
CA PRO A 218 -7.39 -10.86 7.87
C PRO A 218 -7.82 -9.93 9.00
N SER A 219 -8.71 -8.98 8.73
CA SER A 219 -9.08 -7.98 9.75
C SER A 219 -9.64 -8.60 11.02
N ALA A 220 -10.38 -9.72 10.92
CA ALA A 220 -10.91 -10.45 12.07
C ALA A 220 -9.80 -10.97 13.01
N GLU A 221 -8.71 -11.48 12.44
CA GLU A 221 -7.56 -11.97 13.19
C GLU A 221 -6.78 -10.82 13.81
N VAL A 222 -6.58 -9.74 13.06
CA VAL A 222 -5.90 -8.52 13.54
C VAL A 222 -6.66 -7.89 14.70
N ILE A 223 -7.99 -7.79 14.63
CA ILE A 223 -8.80 -7.24 15.72
C ILE A 223 -8.61 -8.06 17.01
N ARG A 224 -8.55 -9.39 16.89
CA ARG A 224 -8.30 -10.28 18.03
C ARG A 224 -6.90 -10.08 18.59
N LEU A 225 -5.89 -10.04 17.73
CA LEU A 225 -4.49 -9.83 18.10
C LEU A 225 -4.31 -8.51 18.86
N VAL A 226 -4.76 -7.39 18.28
CA VAL A 226 -4.62 -6.06 18.90
C VAL A 226 -5.34 -5.98 20.25
N ARG A 227 -6.50 -6.63 20.40
CA ARG A 227 -7.21 -6.67 21.68
C ARG A 227 -6.52 -7.53 22.74
N GLN A 228 -5.84 -8.59 22.30
CA GLN A 228 -5.06 -9.46 23.18
C GLN A 228 -3.81 -8.75 23.68
N GLU A 229 -3.07 -8.10 22.78
CA GLU A 229 -1.81 -7.42 23.09
C GLU A 229 -2.02 -6.05 23.77
N ARG A 230 -3.12 -5.36 23.43
CA ARG A 230 -3.56 -4.10 24.07
C ARG A 230 -4.99 -4.25 24.60
N PRO A 231 -5.17 -4.78 25.83
CA PRO A 231 -6.50 -4.96 26.41
C PRO A 231 -7.33 -3.68 26.42
N GLY A 232 -8.53 -3.76 25.83
CA GLY A 232 -9.46 -2.63 25.69
C GLY A 232 -9.27 -1.79 24.42
N ALA A 233 -8.31 -2.12 23.55
CA ALA A 233 -8.20 -1.51 22.22
C ALA A 233 -9.39 -1.86 21.31
N ILE A 234 -9.65 -1.03 20.30
CA ILE A 234 -10.78 -1.20 19.36
C ILE A 234 -12.10 -1.27 20.14
N GLN A 235 -12.45 -0.14 20.74
CA GLN A 235 -13.46 0.03 21.78
C GLN A 235 -14.89 -0.09 21.28
N THR A 236 -15.15 0.11 19.99
CA THR A 236 -16.51 0.13 19.44
C THR A 236 -16.67 -0.80 18.24
N SER A 237 -17.90 -1.28 18.02
CA SER A 237 -18.24 -2.07 16.81
C SER A 237 -18.02 -1.26 15.52
N ARG A 238 -18.16 0.07 15.56
CA ARG A 238 -17.87 0.96 14.43
C ARG A 238 -16.38 0.94 14.06
N GLN A 239 -15.48 0.92 15.04
CA GLN A 239 -14.04 0.79 14.79
C GLN A 239 -13.69 -0.59 14.22
N ALA A 240 -14.27 -1.66 14.75
CA ALA A 240 -14.11 -3.00 14.18
C ALA A 240 -14.60 -3.07 12.73
N GLN A 241 -15.79 -2.54 12.45
CA GLN A 241 -16.35 -2.46 11.10
C GLN A 241 -15.46 -1.65 10.15
N PHE A 242 -14.88 -0.53 10.61
CA PHE A 242 -13.95 0.25 9.81
C PHE A 242 -12.75 -0.58 9.34
N ILE A 243 -12.18 -1.43 10.20
CA ILE A 243 -11.03 -2.27 9.85
C ILE A 243 -11.44 -3.33 8.81
N HIS A 244 -12.64 -3.92 8.90
CA HIS A 244 -13.19 -4.79 7.85
C HIS A 244 -13.38 -4.04 6.52
N ASP A 245 -13.87 -2.81 6.57
CA ASP A 245 -14.07 -2.00 5.38
C ASP A 245 -12.74 -1.54 4.77
N PHE A 246 -11.71 -1.31 5.58
CA PHE A 246 -10.35 -1.03 5.13
C PHE A 246 -9.72 -2.24 4.42
N GLU A 247 -9.88 -3.46 4.95
CA GLU A 247 -9.47 -4.68 4.24
C GLU A 247 -10.18 -4.80 2.88
N ARG A 248 -11.50 -4.56 2.83
CA ARG A 248 -12.28 -4.58 1.58
C ARG A 248 -11.84 -3.48 0.60
N HIS A 249 -11.48 -2.30 1.12
CA HIS A 249 -10.96 -1.21 0.31
C HIS A 249 -9.62 -1.59 -0.34
N LEU A 250 -8.69 -2.14 0.44
CA LEU A 250 -7.42 -2.66 -0.07
C LEU A 250 -7.64 -3.75 -1.12
N TRP A 251 -8.54 -4.71 -0.87
CA TRP A 251 -8.89 -5.75 -1.84
C TRP A 251 -9.27 -5.18 -3.20
N ARG A 252 -10.13 -4.14 -3.25
CA ARG A 252 -10.56 -3.51 -4.51
C ARG A 252 -9.40 -2.83 -5.25
N LEU A 253 -8.46 -2.24 -4.50
CA LEU A 253 -7.29 -1.59 -5.07
C LEU A 253 -6.27 -2.61 -5.60
N THR A 254 -6.11 -3.75 -4.93
CA THR A 254 -5.09 -4.76 -5.25
C THR A 254 -5.62 -5.90 -6.13
N GLN A 255 -6.87 -5.81 -6.56
CA GLN A 255 -7.51 -6.84 -7.36
C GLN A 255 -6.87 -6.97 -8.75
N ALA A 256 -6.16 -8.08 -8.97
CA ALA A 256 -5.53 -8.44 -10.23
C ALA A 256 -6.42 -9.28 -11.14
N PHE A 257 -7.25 -10.16 -10.57
CA PHE A 257 -8.15 -11.05 -11.31
C PHE A 257 -9.61 -10.83 -10.91
N ARG A 258 -10.52 -11.02 -11.86
CA ARG A 258 -11.96 -11.10 -11.57
C ARG A 258 -12.29 -12.55 -11.17
N VAL A 259 -12.90 -12.71 -10.00
CA VAL A 259 -13.32 -14.00 -9.43
C VAL A 259 -14.86 -14.05 -9.36
N GLU A 260 -15.51 -12.93 -9.06
CA GLU A 260 -16.96 -12.79 -9.00
C GLU A 260 -17.50 -11.85 -10.08
N ILE A 261 -18.79 -11.97 -10.41
CA ILE A 261 -19.45 -11.08 -11.39
C ILE A 261 -19.45 -9.62 -10.89
N SER A 262 -19.59 -9.44 -9.58
CA SER A 262 -19.59 -8.17 -8.84
C SER A 262 -18.22 -7.48 -8.84
N ASP A 263 -17.16 -8.17 -9.24
CA ASP A 263 -15.80 -7.64 -9.22
C ASP A 263 -15.60 -6.53 -10.24
N ALA A 264 -14.76 -5.56 -9.84
CA ALA A 264 -14.39 -4.43 -10.67
C ALA A 264 -13.82 -4.92 -12.01
N ILE A 265 -14.18 -4.19 -13.08
CA ILE A 265 -13.54 -4.35 -14.39
C ILE A 265 -12.04 -4.05 -14.28
N ILE A 266 -11.27 -4.73 -15.13
CA ILE A 266 -9.81 -4.69 -15.12
C ILE A 266 -9.34 -4.38 -16.54
N ASP A 267 -8.57 -3.32 -16.68
CA ASP A 267 -7.71 -3.06 -17.83
C ASP A 267 -6.33 -2.61 -17.32
N VAL A 268 -5.35 -2.52 -18.21
CA VAL A 268 -3.96 -2.17 -17.83
C VAL A 268 -3.87 -0.82 -17.11
N GLU A 269 -4.55 0.21 -17.62
CA GLU A 269 -4.44 1.56 -17.07
C GLU A 269 -5.14 1.66 -15.71
N LEU A 270 -6.35 1.12 -15.59
CA LEU A 270 -7.11 1.09 -14.34
C LEU A 270 -6.42 0.24 -13.27
N PHE A 271 -5.80 -0.88 -13.64
CA PHE A 271 -5.00 -1.69 -12.71
C PHE A 271 -3.81 -0.88 -12.19
N LEU A 272 -3.03 -0.25 -13.08
CA LEU A 272 -1.87 0.53 -12.68
C LEU A 272 -2.24 1.78 -11.90
N GLN A 273 -3.37 2.43 -12.20
CA GLN A 273 -3.91 3.54 -11.41
C GLN A 273 -4.17 3.11 -9.96
N ARG A 274 -4.83 1.96 -9.75
CA ARG A 274 -5.10 1.44 -8.40
C ARG A 274 -3.81 0.98 -7.71
N GLN A 275 -2.91 0.30 -8.41
CA GLN A 275 -1.60 -0.11 -7.88
C GLN A 275 -0.82 1.09 -7.33
N ARG A 276 -0.81 2.23 -8.05
CA ARG A 276 -0.14 3.46 -7.60
C ARG A 276 -0.72 4.09 -6.33
N LEU A 277 -1.96 3.76 -5.96
CA LEU A 277 -2.53 4.20 -4.69
C LEU A 277 -2.03 3.36 -3.51
N VAL A 278 -1.62 2.11 -3.77
CA VAL A 278 -1.24 1.15 -2.73
C VAL A 278 0.28 1.10 -2.54
N LEU A 279 1.05 1.17 -3.63
CA LEU A 279 2.51 1.18 -3.58
C LEU A 279 3.06 2.52 -3.07
N HIS A 280 4.17 2.46 -2.34
CA HIS A 280 4.93 3.63 -1.87
C HIS A 280 6.45 3.37 -1.95
N GLY A 281 7.25 4.38 -1.58
CA GLY A 281 8.71 4.28 -1.61
C GLY A 281 9.23 3.94 -3.01
N GLU A 282 10.32 3.16 -3.09
CA GLU A 282 10.92 2.76 -4.36
C GLU A 282 10.00 1.89 -5.23
N GLN A 283 9.13 1.09 -4.61
CA GLN A 283 8.19 0.23 -5.34
C GLN A 283 7.24 1.04 -6.22
N ALA A 284 6.74 2.18 -5.72
CA ALA A 284 5.88 3.07 -6.52
C ALA A 284 6.58 3.58 -7.79
N ASP A 285 7.90 3.73 -7.71
CA ASP A 285 8.76 4.18 -8.78
C ASP A 285 9.09 3.07 -9.79
N TYR A 286 9.48 1.89 -9.30
CA TYR A 286 9.81 0.73 -10.15
C TYR A 286 8.59 0.21 -10.92
N TYR A 287 7.43 0.14 -10.24
CA TYR A 287 6.20 -0.44 -10.79
C TYR A 287 5.22 0.59 -11.33
N ARG A 288 5.70 1.80 -11.64
CA ARG A 288 4.85 2.90 -12.15
C ARG A 288 4.09 2.54 -13.43
N PHE A 289 4.73 1.76 -14.30
CA PHE A 289 4.24 1.42 -15.66
C PHE A 289 4.10 -0.09 -15.91
N VAL A 290 4.32 -0.93 -14.90
CA VAL A 290 4.20 -2.39 -15.02
C VAL A 290 3.47 -3.00 -13.82
N PRO A 291 2.63 -4.03 -14.04
CA PRO A 291 1.96 -4.73 -12.95
C PRO A 291 2.97 -5.51 -12.13
N MET A 292 3.14 -5.14 -10.86
CA MET A 292 4.08 -5.82 -9.95
C MET A 292 3.74 -7.31 -9.81
N VAL A 293 2.45 -7.63 -9.75
CA VAL A 293 1.95 -9.01 -9.66
C VAL A 293 2.45 -9.88 -10.82
N ILE A 294 2.43 -9.34 -12.04
CA ILE A 294 2.88 -10.05 -13.24
C ILE A 294 4.41 -10.11 -13.28
N HIS A 295 5.10 -9.02 -12.93
CA HIS A 295 6.55 -8.99 -12.86
C HIS A 295 7.12 -10.08 -11.93
N VAL A 296 6.55 -10.22 -10.73
CA VAL A 296 7.00 -11.22 -9.74
C VAL A 296 6.78 -12.65 -10.24
N ILE A 297 5.63 -12.93 -10.86
CA ILE A 297 5.36 -14.23 -11.49
C ILE A 297 6.36 -14.53 -12.62
N LEU A 298 6.68 -13.53 -13.44
CA LEU A 298 7.67 -13.68 -14.52
C LEU A 298 9.07 -13.95 -13.99
N CYS A 299 9.51 -13.26 -12.93
CA CYS A 299 10.82 -13.52 -12.32
C CYS A 299 10.93 -14.96 -11.80
N ARG A 300 9.88 -15.44 -11.11
CA ARG A 300 9.83 -16.84 -10.67
C ARG A 300 9.86 -17.81 -11.85
N LEU A 301 9.11 -17.53 -12.91
CA LEU A 301 9.09 -18.35 -14.11
C LEU A 301 10.46 -18.41 -14.80
N ILE A 302 11.16 -17.28 -14.89
CA ILE A 302 12.54 -17.21 -15.44
C ILE A 302 13.48 -18.07 -14.59
N ASN A 303 13.39 -18.01 -13.26
CA ASN A 303 14.23 -18.83 -12.38
C ASN A 303 13.97 -20.34 -12.54
N LEU A 304 12.71 -20.75 -12.68
CA LEU A 304 12.35 -22.17 -12.83
C LEU A 304 12.67 -22.76 -14.22
N THR A 305 12.86 -21.90 -15.22
CA THR A 305 13.11 -22.29 -16.62
C THR A 305 14.57 -22.06 -17.03
N ARG A 306 15.33 -21.25 -16.29
CA ARG A 306 16.77 -21.06 -16.48
C ARG A 306 17.45 -22.42 -16.45
N GLU A 307 18.21 -22.72 -17.51
CA GLU A 307 18.96 -23.99 -17.66
C GLU A 307 18.09 -25.26 -17.62
N ASN A 308 16.77 -25.14 -17.74
CA ASN A 308 15.85 -26.26 -17.76
C ASN A 308 14.92 -26.19 -18.98
N ALA A 309 15.40 -26.75 -20.10
CA ALA A 309 14.68 -26.74 -21.38
C ALA A 309 13.30 -27.42 -21.31
N SER A 310 13.13 -28.45 -20.46
CA SER A 310 11.85 -29.13 -20.30
C SER A 310 10.82 -28.24 -19.59
N ASN A 311 11.23 -27.56 -18.53
CA ASN A 311 10.37 -26.56 -17.88
C ASN A 311 10.07 -25.38 -18.81
N ALA A 312 11.06 -24.93 -19.59
CA ALA A 312 10.87 -23.87 -20.57
C ALA A 312 9.84 -24.26 -21.65
N GLU A 313 9.93 -25.48 -22.19
CA GLU A 313 8.98 -26.00 -23.17
C GLU A 313 7.57 -26.14 -22.55
N LEU A 314 7.46 -26.70 -21.34
CA LEU A 314 6.19 -26.80 -20.63
C LEU A 314 5.55 -25.43 -20.38
N ALA A 315 6.32 -24.46 -19.87
CA ALA A 315 5.86 -23.09 -19.65
C ALA A 315 5.24 -22.48 -20.92
N LEU A 316 5.91 -22.63 -22.05
CA LEU A 316 5.50 -22.10 -23.35
C LEU A 316 4.29 -22.83 -23.95
N LEU A 317 4.12 -24.11 -23.68
CA LEU A 317 2.94 -24.88 -24.12
C LEU A 317 1.71 -24.60 -23.24
N SER A 318 1.91 -24.21 -21.99
CA SER A 318 0.82 -23.98 -21.03
C SER A 318 0.17 -22.61 -21.10
N ILE A 319 0.64 -21.69 -21.94
CA ILE A 319 0.04 -20.35 -21.99
C ILE A 319 -1.29 -20.29 -22.73
N ALA A 320 -1.62 -21.26 -23.59
CA ALA A 320 -2.85 -21.23 -24.40
C ALA A 320 -4.12 -21.34 -23.54
N SER A 321 -5.24 -20.79 -24.02
CA SER A 321 -6.53 -20.92 -23.31
C SER A 321 -6.98 -22.37 -23.15
N SER A 322 -6.63 -23.23 -24.11
CA SER A 322 -6.90 -24.68 -24.08
C SER A 322 -6.06 -25.44 -23.04
N ALA A 323 -5.00 -24.83 -22.51
CA ALA A 323 -4.12 -25.42 -21.51
C ALA A 323 -4.50 -24.98 -20.08
N SER A 324 -5.73 -24.52 -19.87
CA SER A 324 -6.20 -24.06 -18.56
C SER A 324 -6.01 -25.12 -17.48
N PRO A 325 -5.37 -24.78 -16.34
CA PRO A 325 -5.43 -25.58 -15.14
C PRO A 325 -6.90 -25.79 -14.71
N GLY A 326 -7.13 -26.79 -13.85
CA GLY A 326 -8.45 -27.02 -13.28
C GLY A 326 -9.00 -25.79 -12.56
N GLU A 327 -10.30 -25.50 -12.73
CA GLU A 327 -10.93 -24.26 -12.25
C GLU A 327 -10.74 -24.05 -10.73
N ALA A 328 -10.76 -25.13 -9.94
CA ALA A 328 -10.51 -25.05 -8.50
C ALA A 328 -9.10 -24.52 -8.18
N THR A 329 -8.08 -25.01 -8.87
CA THR A 329 -6.69 -24.57 -8.72
C THR A 329 -6.52 -23.12 -9.16
N LEU A 330 -7.08 -22.78 -10.31
CA LEU A 330 -6.99 -21.44 -10.88
C LEU A 330 -7.70 -20.40 -9.99
N SER A 331 -8.92 -20.71 -9.53
CA SER A 331 -9.68 -19.89 -8.59
C SER A 331 -8.92 -19.70 -7.28
N ALA A 332 -8.34 -20.75 -6.71
CA ALA A 332 -7.52 -20.65 -5.50
C ALA A 332 -6.30 -19.72 -5.70
N CYS A 333 -5.62 -19.81 -6.85
CA CYS A 333 -4.52 -18.91 -7.19
C CYS A 333 -4.99 -17.46 -7.32
N ARG A 334 -6.04 -17.19 -8.10
CA ARG A 334 -6.60 -15.85 -8.31
C ARG A 334 -7.04 -15.20 -6.99
N VAL A 335 -7.76 -15.93 -6.14
CA VAL A 335 -8.17 -15.45 -4.81
C VAL A 335 -6.96 -15.14 -3.95
N SER A 336 -5.97 -16.04 -3.90
CA SER A 336 -4.75 -15.84 -3.11
C SER A 336 -3.95 -14.62 -3.59
N ILE A 337 -3.86 -14.42 -4.91
CA ILE A 337 -3.21 -13.25 -5.51
C ILE A 337 -3.93 -11.97 -5.12
N ASN A 338 -5.25 -11.90 -5.32
CA ASN A 338 -6.04 -10.72 -4.96
C ASN A 338 -5.98 -10.41 -3.46
N ARG A 339 -5.83 -11.44 -2.60
CA ARG A 339 -5.68 -11.29 -1.13
C ARG A 339 -4.27 -10.90 -0.72
N ARG A 340 -3.33 -10.78 -1.65
CA ARG A 340 -1.88 -10.58 -1.39
C ARG A 340 -1.30 -11.69 -0.51
N ARG A 341 -1.74 -12.93 -0.70
CA ARG A 341 -1.28 -14.12 0.07
C ARG A 341 -0.71 -15.23 -0.82
N PHE A 342 -0.51 -14.94 -2.11
CA PHE A 342 0.08 -15.90 -3.04
C PHE A 342 1.57 -16.06 -2.77
N ASN A 343 1.98 -17.23 -2.29
CA ASN A 343 3.39 -17.54 -2.11
C ASN A 343 3.99 -17.99 -3.45
N VAL A 344 4.55 -17.04 -4.19
CA VAL A 344 5.18 -17.30 -5.49
C VAL A 344 6.40 -18.23 -5.39
N ASN A 345 7.14 -18.19 -4.28
CA ASN A 345 8.34 -19.02 -4.05
C ASN A 345 7.98 -20.50 -3.84
N ALA A 346 6.83 -20.77 -3.22
CA ALA A 346 6.31 -22.12 -3.08
C ALA A 346 5.76 -22.69 -4.39
N MET A 347 5.48 -21.85 -5.39
CA MET A 347 4.99 -22.30 -6.69
C MET A 347 6.15 -22.77 -7.56
N THR A 348 6.19 -24.07 -7.86
CA THR A 348 7.17 -24.69 -8.77
C THR A 348 6.55 -25.10 -10.10
N ASP A 349 5.22 -25.11 -10.20
CA ASP A 349 4.50 -25.48 -11.41
C ASP A 349 4.55 -24.33 -12.43
N VAL A 350 5.45 -24.46 -13.41
CA VAL A 350 5.63 -23.51 -14.50
C VAL A 350 4.40 -23.41 -15.40
N SER A 351 3.56 -24.45 -15.47
CA SER A 351 2.33 -24.44 -16.27
C SER A 351 1.32 -23.45 -15.70
N ILE A 352 1.12 -23.48 -14.37
CA ILE A 352 0.21 -22.58 -13.65
C ILE A 352 0.73 -21.15 -13.71
N LEU A 353 2.02 -20.92 -13.44
CA LEU A 353 2.62 -19.58 -13.49
C LEU A 353 2.49 -18.94 -14.87
N SER A 354 2.82 -19.68 -15.93
CA SER A 354 2.73 -19.20 -17.31
C SER A 354 1.28 -18.94 -17.72
N PHE A 355 0.35 -19.82 -17.32
CA PHE A 355 -1.06 -19.63 -17.58
C PHE A 355 -1.60 -18.37 -16.89
N LEU A 356 -1.26 -18.14 -15.61
CA LEU A 356 -1.71 -16.97 -14.83
C LEU A 356 -1.31 -15.64 -15.48
N VAL A 357 -0.11 -15.55 -16.08
CA VAL A 357 0.33 -14.34 -16.79
C VAL A 357 -0.62 -14.03 -17.95
N CYS A 358 -0.90 -15.01 -18.80
CA CYS A 358 -1.79 -14.82 -19.95
C CYS A 358 -3.26 -14.70 -19.55
N ASP A 359 -3.68 -15.41 -18.50
CA ASP A 359 -5.00 -15.34 -17.91
C ASP A 359 -5.33 -13.93 -17.43
N TRP A 360 -4.34 -13.21 -16.88
CA TRP A 360 -4.53 -11.82 -16.47
C TRP A 360 -5.01 -10.96 -17.64
N PHE A 361 -4.36 -11.05 -18.81
CA PHE A 361 -4.79 -10.36 -20.03
C PHE A 361 -6.15 -10.82 -20.55
N ARG A 362 -6.42 -12.13 -20.52
CA ARG A 362 -7.72 -12.69 -20.95
C ARG A 362 -8.89 -12.22 -20.09
N SER A 363 -8.65 -12.06 -18.79
CA SER A 363 -9.67 -11.66 -17.82
C SER A 363 -10.03 -10.17 -17.86
N MET A 364 -9.28 -9.36 -18.61
CA MET A 364 -9.53 -7.93 -18.74
C MET A 364 -10.87 -7.63 -19.43
N SER A 365 -11.47 -6.50 -19.09
CA SER A 365 -12.69 -6.00 -19.76
C SER A 365 -12.43 -5.60 -21.20
N THR A 366 -11.25 -5.03 -21.47
CA THR A 366 -10.78 -4.62 -22.79
C THR A 366 -9.44 -5.29 -23.09
N PRO A 367 -9.11 -5.55 -24.37
CA PRO A 367 -7.81 -6.11 -24.71
C PRO A 367 -6.70 -5.12 -24.35
N ALA A 368 -5.55 -5.64 -23.89
CA ALA A 368 -4.39 -4.81 -23.59
C ALA A 368 -3.82 -4.12 -24.83
N LEU A 369 -3.96 -4.78 -25.99
CA LEU A 369 -3.70 -4.18 -27.30
C LEU A 369 -5.01 -3.80 -27.97
N SER A 370 -5.23 -2.50 -28.19
CA SER A 370 -6.48 -2.01 -28.80
C SER A 370 -6.59 -2.43 -30.28
N VAL A 371 -7.80 -2.36 -30.82
CA VAL A 371 -8.05 -2.68 -32.24
C VAL A 371 -7.28 -1.72 -33.14
N GLU A 372 -7.19 -0.44 -32.76
CA GLU A 372 -6.45 0.60 -33.48
C GLU A 372 -4.95 0.31 -33.47
N ALA A 373 -4.41 -0.12 -32.34
CA ALA A 373 -3.00 -0.53 -32.23
C ALA A 373 -2.71 -1.77 -33.09
N CYS A 374 -3.64 -2.76 -33.11
CA CYS A 374 -3.52 -3.92 -34.00
C CYS A 374 -3.52 -3.51 -35.48
N ASN A 375 -4.44 -2.62 -35.88
CA ASN A 375 -4.50 -2.11 -37.26
C ASN A 375 -3.21 -1.40 -37.64
N ALA A 376 -2.65 -0.57 -36.74
CA ALA A 376 -1.39 0.11 -36.97
C ALA A 376 -0.22 -0.88 -37.14
N ILE A 377 -0.17 -1.95 -36.33
CA ILE A 377 0.84 -3.02 -36.47
C ILE A 377 0.71 -3.73 -37.82
N VAL A 378 -0.51 -4.06 -38.25
CA VAL A 378 -0.76 -4.69 -39.55
C VAL A 378 -0.25 -3.78 -40.68
N GLU A 379 -0.56 -2.49 -40.63
CA GLU A 379 -0.11 -1.53 -41.64
C GLU A 379 1.42 -1.38 -41.66
N ILE A 380 2.07 -1.32 -40.49
CA ILE A 380 3.54 -1.32 -40.37
C ILE A 380 4.13 -2.57 -41.04
N LYS A 381 3.58 -3.75 -40.73
CA LYS A 381 4.10 -5.04 -41.22
C LYS A 381 3.85 -5.26 -42.71
N ARG A 382 2.86 -4.57 -43.30
CA ARG A 382 2.63 -4.53 -44.75
C ARG A 382 3.65 -3.68 -45.51
N LYS A 383 4.29 -2.71 -44.85
CA LYS A 383 5.34 -1.88 -45.46
C LYS A 383 6.59 -2.70 -45.79
N ALA A 384 7.29 -2.28 -46.84
CA ALA A 384 8.60 -2.83 -47.19
C ALA A 384 9.61 -2.53 -46.06
N PRO A 385 10.62 -3.39 -45.81
CA PRO A 385 11.58 -3.19 -44.72
C PRO A 385 12.30 -1.82 -44.73
N GLY A 386 12.56 -1.25 -45.91
CA GLY A 386 13.21 0.06 -46.05
C GLY A 386 12.29 1.27 -45.78
N GLU A 387 10.98 1.05 -45.62
CA GLU A 387 9.98 2.08 -45.33
C GLU A 387 9.56 2.08 -43.84
N ARG A 388 10.08 1.13 -43.06
CA ARG A 388 9.79 1.02 -41.63
C ARG A 388 10.68 1.95 -40.83
N GLU A 389 10.10 2.50 -39.78
CA GLU A 389 10.88 3.26 -38.80
C GLU A 389 11.58 2.30 -37.83
N SER A 390 12.32 2.85 -36.87
CA SER A 390 12.79 2.03 -35.75
C SER A 390 11.60 1.41 -35.02
N LEU A 391 11.66 0.11 -34.75
CA LEU A 391 10.62 -0.63 -34.04
C LEU A 391 10.25 0.04 -32.70
N SER A 392 11.23 0.64 -32.02
CA SER A 392 11.01 1.41 -30.78
C SER A 392 10.12 2.64 -30.99
N ASP A 393 10.30 3.36 -32.11
CA ASP A 393 9.51 4.55 -32.43
C ASP A 393 8.09 4.17 -32.85
N GLU A 394 7.96 3.08 -33.61
CA GLU A 394 6.69 2.49 -33.99
C GLU A 394 5.87 2.09 -32.75
N ILE A 395 6.44 1.25 -31.87
CA ILE A 395 5.84 0.87 -30.59
C ILE A 395 5.44 2.11 -29.79
N SER A 396 6.28 3.15 -29.83
CA SER A 396 6.05 4.36 -29.06
C SER A 396 4.85 5.18 -29.52
N ARG A 397 4.52 5.09 -30.80
CA ARG A 397 3.38 5.73 -31.44
C ARG A 397 2.09 4.96 -31.24
N ILE A 398 2.13 3.62 -31.27
CA ILE A 398 0.95 2.76 -31.23
C ILE A 398 0.45 2.42 -29.82
N MET A 399 1.32 2.48 -28.81
CA MET A 399 1.01 2.06 -27.44
C MET A 399 1.31 3.15 -26.42
N SER A 400 0.41 3.28 -25.42
CA SER A 400 0.67 4.07 -24.22
C SER A 400 1.92 3.56 -23.50
N LYS A 401 2.54 4.40 -22.68
CA LYS A 401 3.73 4.02 -21.92
C LYS A 401 3.47 2.82 -20.99
N SER A 402 2.29 2.79 -20.34
CA SER A 402 1.85 1.68 -19.50
C SER A 402 1.73 0.37 -20.28
N VAL A 403 1.02 0.39 -21.42
CA VAL A 403 0.82 -0.80 -22.26
C VAL A 403 2.15 -1.30 -22.81
N ARG A 404 2.97 -0.39 -23.34
CA ARG A 404 4.29 -0.68 -23.89
C ARG A 404 5.18 -1.42 -22.91
N HIS A 405 5.32 -0.90 -21.68
CA HIS A 405 6.21 -1.53 -20.69
C HIS A 405 5.60 -2.81 -20.12
N THR A 406 4.28 -2.87 -19.95
CA THR A 406 3.59 -4.09 -19.49
C THR A 406 3.77 -5.23 -20.49
N LEU A 407 3.47 -4.99 -21.77
CA LEU A 407 3.64 -5.99 -22.82
C LEU A 407 5.12 -6.29 -23.08
N GLY A 408 5.97 -5.26 -23.12
CA GLY A 408 7.41 -5.42 -23.33
C GLY A 408 8.06 -6.32 -22.26
N MET A 409 7.68 -6.17 -20.99
CA MET A 409 8.15 -7.04 -19.90
C MET A 409 7.73 -8.50 -20.10
N VAL A 410 6.49 -8.75 -20.50
CA VAL A 410 5.98 -10.12 -20.76
C VAL A 410 6.66 -10.73 -21.98
N VAL A 411 6.76 -9.96 -23.08
CA VAL A 411 7.41 -10.37 -24.32
C VAL A 411 8.89 -10.69 -24.10
N SER A 412 9.59 -9.86 -23.33
CA SER A 412 10.99 -10.06 -22.93
C SER A 412 11.17 -11.38 -22.17
N ALA A 413 10.34 -11.63 -21.15
CA ALA A 413 10.41 -12.86 -20.35
C ALA A 413 10.20 -14.11 -21.22
N PHE A 414 9.11 -14.15 -22.00
CA PHE A 414 8.82 -15.30 -22.84
C PHE A 414 9.79 -15.48 -24.01
N TYR A 415 10.40 -14.40 -24.51
CA TYR A 415 11.49 -14.50 -25.47
C TYR A 415 12.68 -15.23 -24.86
N VAL A 416 13.12 -14.83 -23.67
CA VAL A 416 14.24 -15.48 -22.94
C VAL A 416 13.93 -16.94 -22.65
N ILE A 417 12.73 -17.25 -22.14
CA ILE A 417 12.27 -18.62 -21.89
C ILE A 417 12.25 -19.46 -23.17
N SER A 418 12.04 -18.83 -24.34
CA SER A 418 12.00 -19.53 -25.62
C SER A 418 13.36 -19.85 -26.25
N LEU A 419 14.46 -19.30 -25.74
CA LEU A 419 15.79 -19.52 -26.31
C LEU A 419 16.24 -20.99 -26.35
N PRO A 420 16.04 -21.81 -25.30
CA PRO A 420 16.46 -23.20 -25.31
C PRO A 420 15.49 -24.17 -26.00
N VAL A 421 14.35 -23.70 -26.55
CA VAL A 421 13.32 -24.58 -27.12
C VAL A 421 13.27 -24.53 -28.65
N LYS A 422 12.58 -25.50 -29.26
CA LYS A 422 12.39 -25.57 -30.71
C LYS A 422 11.64 -24.34 -31.24
N SER A 423 12.00 -23.89 -32.45
CA SER A 423 11.36 -22.75 -33.10
C SER A 423 9.84 -22.92 -33.25
N SER A 424 9.34 -24.14 -33.46
CA SER A 424 7.90 -24.42 -33.54
C SER A 424 7.15 -24.08 -32.25
N VAL A 425 7.74 -24.41 -31.09
CA VAL A 425 7.18 -24.09 -29.76
C VAL A 425 7.26 -22.59 -29.51
N LYS A 426 8.38 -21.95 -29.87
CA LYS A 426 8.51 -20.49 -29.80
C LYS A 426 7.43 -19.78 -30.61
N SER A 427 7.24 -20.15 -31.89
CA SER A 427 6.21 -19.56 -32.74
C SER A 427 4.79 -19.84 -32.24
N TYR A 428 4.54 -21.04 -31.68
CA TYR A 428 3.26 -21.34 -31.04
C TYR A 428 3.00 -20.41 -29.85
N ALA A 429 3.99 -20.26 -28.96
CA ALA A 429 3.84 -19.44 -27.77
C ALA A 429 3.59 -17.95 -28.12
N PHE A 430 4.33 -17.39 -29.08
CA PHE A 430 4.13 -16.00 -29.47
C PHE A 430 2.77 -15.73 -30.13
N ARG A 431 2.19 -16.71 -30.84
CA ARG A 431 0.79 -16.63 -31.29
C ARG A 431 -0.17 -16.59 -30.10
N CYS A 432 0.02 -17.47 -29.11
CA CYS A 432 -0.83 -17.49 -27.92
C CYS A 432 -0.70 -16.24 -27.04
N LEU A 433 0.49 -15.61 -26.98
CA LEU A 433 0.69 -14.31 -26.32
C LEU A 433 -0.11 -13.22 -27.04
N ALA A 434 0.04 -13.10 -28.36
CA ALA A 434 -0.72 -12.15 -29.15
C ALA A 434 -2.25 -12.35 -29.00
N ASP A 435 -2.73 -13.59 -29.00
CA ASP A 435 -4.14 -13.92 -28.78
C ASP A 435 -4.64 -13.52 -27.38
N SER A 436 -3.76 -13.54 -26.37
CA SER A 436 -4.08 -13.07 -25.02
C SER A 436 -4.18 -11.55 -24.96
N PHE A 437 -3.28 -10.82 -25.63
CA PHE A 437 -3.24 -9.36 -25.62
C PHE A 437 -4.39 -8.72 -26.41
N THR A 438 -4.87 -9.41 -27.45
CA THR A 438 -5.91 -8.94 -28.39
C THR A 438 -7.31 -9.50 -28.10
N HIS A 439 -7.42 -10.43 -27.14
CA HIS A 439 -8.63 -11.23 -26.89
C HIS A 439 -9.07 -12.13 -28.07
N ALA A 440 -8.19 -12.44 -29.03
CA ALA A 440 -8.49 -13.28 -30.19
C ALA A 440 -8.81 -14.76 -29.84
N HIS A 441 -8.61 -15.17 -28.58
CA HIS A 441 -9.10 -16.45 -28.05
C HIS A 441 -10.64 -16.52 -27.95
N ASN A 442 -11.33 -15.39 -28.03
CA ASN A 442 -12.79 -15.31 -28.05
C ASN A 442 -13.27 -15.06 -29.49
N PRO A 443 -13.94 -16.03 -30.14
CA PRO A 443 -14.41 -15.89 -31.52
C PRO A 443 -15.32 -14.68 -31.77
N VAL A 444 -16.07 -14.24 -30.75
CA VAL A 444 -16.97 -13.07 -30.83
C VAL A 444 -16.18 -11.75 -30.86
N LYS A 445 -15.02 -11.73 -30.21
CA LYS A 445 -14.11 -10.57 -30.15
C LYS A 445 -13.08 -10.56 -31.27
N LEU A 446 -12.99 -11.62 -32.07
CA LEU A 446 -12.09 -11.71 -33.21
C LEU A 446 -12.44 -10.63 -34.25
N ARG A 447 -11.43 -9.88 -34.72
CA ARG A 447 -11.60 -8.77 -35.67
C ARG A 447 -10.70 -8.90 -36.90
N HIS A 448 -9.49 -9.42 -36.72
CA HIS A 448 -8.48 -9.54 -37.78
C HIS A 448 -8.57 -10.90 -38.48
N SER A 449 -8.30 -10.91 -39.78
CA SER A 449 -8.19 -12.14 -40.58
C SER A 449 -7.02 -13.02 -40.13
N PRO A 450 -6.99 -14.32 -40.47
CA PRO A 450 -5.85 -15.18 -40.16
C PRO A 450 -4.51 -14.63 -40.66
N VAL A 451 -4.49 -13.98 -41.82
CA VAL A 451 -3.27 -13.38 -42.41
C VAL A 451 -2.84 -12.12 -41.65
N GLU A 452 -3.77 -11.29 -41.20
CA GLU A 452 -3.43 -10.08 -40.42
C GLU A 452 -2.93 -10.44 -39.03
N ARG A 453 -3.52 -11.48 -38.44
CA ARG A 453 -3.01 -12.10 -37.23
C ARG A 453 -1.56 -12.57 -37.43
N GLU A 454 -1.27 -13.29 -38.53
CA GLU A 454 0.05 -13.40 -39.21
C GLU A 454 1.10 -12.40 -38.71
N LEU A 455 0.80 -11.17 -39.10
CA LEU A 455 1.66 -10.01 -38.99
C LEU A 455 1.77 -9.52 -37.54
N ILE A 456 0.68 -9.60 -36.77
CA ILE A 456 0.65 -9.15 -35.37
C ILE A 456 1.58 -9.99 -34.50
N TYR A 457 1.59 -11.32 -34.62
CA TYR A 457 2.51 -12.13 -33.80
C TYR A 457 3.93 -12.14 -34.33
N GLU A 458 4.16 -11.99 -35.64
CA GLU A 458 5.51 -11.70 -36.14
C GLU A 458 6.06 -10.42 -35.53
N PHE A 459 5.25 -9.36 -35.41
CA PHE A 459 5.65 -8.12 -34.74
C PHE A 459 6.08 -8.36 -33.29
N PHE A 460 5.34 -9.17 -32.53
CA PHE A 460 5.74 -9.50 -31.15
C PHE A 460 7.02 -10.34 -31.09
N LEU A 461 7.25 -11.22 -32.06
CA LEU A 461 8.47 -12.01 -32.16
C LEU A 461 9.68 -11.12 -32.46
N GLU A 462 9.56 -10.21 -33.44
CA GLU A 462 10.57 -9.19 -33.76
C GLU A 462 10.84 -8.28 -32.55
N TRP A 463 9.78 -7.89 -31.82
CA TRP A 463 9.92 -7.10 -30.61
C TRP A 463 10.70 -7.84 -29.52
N GLY A 464 10.36 -9.11 -29.26
CA GLY A 464 11.10 -9.96 -28.32
C GLY A 464 12.57 -10.10 -28.68
N GLU A 465 12.89 -10.26 -29.96
CA GLU A 465 14.27 -10.33 -30.44
C GLU A 465 15.03 -9.01 -30.28
N SER A 466 14.35 -7.88 -30.47
CA SER A 466 14.92 -6.55 -30.29
C SER A 466 15.26 -6.26 -28.82
N ILE A 467 14.39 -6.64 -27.88
CA ILE A 467 14.57 -6.31 -26.45
C ILE A 467 15.22 -7.42 -25.63
N LYS A 468 15.22 -8.67 -26.07
CA LYS A 468 15.83 -9.82 -25.36
C LYS A 468 15.46 -9.83 -23.86
N ASP A 469 16.45 -9.76 -22.98
CA ASP A 469 16.33 -9.76 -21.51
C ASP A 469 16.35 -8.34 -20.90
N LEU A 470 16.17 -7.28 -21.69
CA LEU A 470 16.34 -5.88 -21.25
C LEU A 470 15.49 -5.51 -20.02
N TYR A 471 14.33 -6.15 -19.82
CA TYR A 471 13.50 -5.92 -18.63
C TYR A 471 13.99 -6.67 -17.39
N PHE A 472 14.89 -7.63 -17.51
CA PHE A 472 15.34 -8.53 -16.43
C PHE A 472 16.86 -8.49 -16.18
N ASN A 473 17.60 -7.73 -16.98
CA ASN A 473 19.05 -7.60 -16.88
C ASN A 473 19.45 -6.12 -16.90
N VAL A 474 19.68 -5.55 -15.71
CA VAL A 474 20.01 -4.11 -15.58
C VAL A 474 21.29 -3.73 -16.32
N ASN A 475 22.23 -4.66 -16.49
CA ASN A 475 23.52 -4.42 -17.14
C ASN A 475 23.39 -4.30 -18.67
N SER A 476 22.30 -4.80 -19.25
CA SER A 476 22.04 -4.65 -20.69
C SER A 476 21.30 -3.35 -21.04
N VAL A 477 20.87 -2.56 -20.04
CA VAL A 477 20.06 -1.35 -20.26
C VAL A 477 20.92 -0.10 -20.38
N ASP A 478 20.83 0.57 -21.54
CA ASP A 478 21.42 1.90 -21.72
C ASP A 478 20.82 2.91 -20.72
N LYS A 479 21.67 3.80 -20.18
CA LYS A 479 21.29 4.84 -19.21
C LYS A 479 20.14 5.73 -19.71
N GLN A 480 19.98 5.91 -21.02
CA GLN A 480 18.89 6.70 -21.60
C GLN A 480 17.50 6.07 -21.38
N HIS A 481 17.41 4.74 -21.21
CA HIS A 481 16.14 4.03 -21.00
C HIS A 481 15.76 3.96 -19.53
N SER A 482 15.62 5.12 -18.88
CA SER A 482 15.39 5.26 -17.43
C SER A 482 14.25 4.41 -16.87
N THR A 483 13.15 4.25 -17.62
CA THR A 483 12.00 3.44 -17.18
C THR A 483 12.31 1.95 -17.20
N ILE A 484 12.93 1.45 -18.25
CA ILE A 484 13.31 0.03 -18.34
C ILE A 484 14.40 -0.28 -17.32
N ARG A 485 15.35 0.64 -17.12
CA ARG A 485 16.40 0.48 -16.11
C ARG A 485 15.84 0.35 -14.70
N LYS A 486 14.82 1.14 -14.34
CA LYS A 486 14.09 1.01 -13.06
C LYS A 486 13.45 -0.37 -12.90
N ILE A 487 12.78 -0.86 -13.95
CA ILE A 487 12.15 -2.19 -13.93
C ILE A 487 13.21 -3.29 -13.80
N ALA A 488 14.28 -3.25 -14.58
CA ALA A 488 15.37 -4.23 -14.54
C ALA A 488 16.16 -4.20 -13.21
N THR A 489 16.24 -3.04 -12.57
CA THR A 489 16.78 -2.92 -11.21
C THR A 489 15.91 -3.71 -10.22
N ALA A 490 14.59 -3.51 -10.26
CA ALA A 490 13.66 -4.31 -9.46
C ALA A 490 13.73 -5.81 -9.80
N SER A 491 13.89 -6.17 -11.07
CA SER A 491 14.05 -7.57 -11.48
C SER A 491 15.29 -8.22 -10.87
N SER A 492 16.40 -7.50 -10.75
CA SER A 492 17.64 -8.05 -10.20
C SER A 492 17.44 -8.61 -8.79
N ALA A 493 16.74 -7.84 -7.94
CA ALA A 493 16.45 -8.27 -6.59
C ALA A 493 15.31 -9.30 -6.50
N VAL A 494 14.22 -9.13 -7.27
CA VAL A 494 13.12 -10.12 -7.27
C VAL A 494 13.58 -11.48 -7.82
N LEU A 495 14.50 -11.50 -8.79
CA LEU A 495 15.12 -12.74 -9.27
C LEU A 495 15.96 -13.43 -8.18
N GLN A 496 16.66 -12.68 -7.32
CA GLN A 496 17.38 -13.26 -6.18
C GLN A 496 16.38 -13.84 -5.17
N GLU A 497 15.38 -13.08 -4.75
CA GLU A 497 14.39 -13.51 -3.75
C GLU A 497 13.54 -14.71 -4.22
N THR A 498 13.21 -14.76 -5.51
CA THR A 498 12.39 -15.84 -6.09
C THR A 498 13.21 -17.07 -6.50
N SER A 499 14.52 -17.08 -6.27
CA SER A 499 15.38 -18.23 -6.56
C SER A 499 15.27 -19.34 -5.51
N HIS A 500 15.00 -18.97 -4.25
CA HIS A 500 14.93 -19.89 -3.14
C HIS A 500 13.54 -20.56 -3.04
N SER A 501 13.53 -21.85 -2.73
CA SER A 501 12.32 -22.63 -2.43
C SER A 501 12.01 -22.72 -0.93
N ASP A 502 12.72 -21.94 -0.10
CA ASP A 502 12.67 -22.11 1.35
C ASP A 502 11.34 -21.58 1.93
N LEU A 503 10.60 -22.48 2.57
CA LEU A 503 9.27 -22.26 3.15
C LEU A 503 9.32 -21.42 4.44
N GLY A 504 10.52 -21.21 5.01
CA GLY A 504 10.74 -20.47 6.25
C GLY A 504 10.82 -18.95 6.10
N GLN A 505 10.91 -18.44 4.88
CA GLN A 505 10.88 -16.99 4.62
C GLN A 505 9.44 -16.48 4.49
N ARG A 506 9.19 -15.29 5.05
CA ARG A 506 7.92 -14.54 4.94
C ARG A 506 7.46 -14.63 3.48
N ALA A 507 6.27 -15.21 3.24
CA ALA A 507 5.76 -15.41 1.89
C ALA A 507 5.95 -14.10 1.11
N LEU A 508 6.53 -14.19 -0.09
CA LEU A 508 6.75 -13.03 -0.96
C LEU A 508 5.37 -12.53 -1.42
N THR A 509 4.69 -11.82 -0.55
CA THR A 509 3.31 -11.39 -0.69
C THR A 509 3.27 -10.12 -1.52
N PHE A 510 3.75 -10.12 -2.76
CA PHE A 510 3.74 -8.95 -3.65
C PHE A 510 4.24 -7.62 -3.02
N TYR A 511 5.03 -7.64 -1.95
CA TYR A 511 5.60 -6.44 -1.33
C TYR A 511 6.92 -6.85 -0.67
N PRO A 512 8.02 -7.02 -1.42
CA PRO A 512 9.33 -7.16 -0.80
C PRO A 512 9.66 -5.87 -0.06
N ALA A 513 9.72 -5.96 1.26
CA ALA A 513 10.61 -5.11 2.03
C ALA A 513 12.04 -5.48 1.59
N ASP A 514 12.92 -4.48 1.50
CA ASP A 514 14.36 -4.65 1.29
C ASP A 514 14.80 -4.71 -0.18
N LEU A 515 14.33 -3.74 -0.98
CA LEU A 515 15.05 -3.37 -2.20
C LEU A 515 15.99 -2.19 -1.88
N VAL A 516 17.27 -2.54 -1.73
CA VAL A 516 18.49 -1.70 -1.81
C VAL A 516 18.91 -0.85 -0.58
N ALA A 517 19.79 -1.45 0.24
CA ALA A 517 21.12 -0.94 0.61
C ALA A 517 21.88 -2.17 1.19
N GLU A 518 23.04 -2.61 0.72
CA GLU A 518 24.25 -1.88 0.36
C GLU A 518 24.99 -2.63 -0.75
N ASP A 519 25.58 -1.88 -1.70
CA ASP A 519 26.80 -2.33 -2.36
C ASP A 519 27.68 -1.12 -2.68
N GLY A 520 28.91 -1.16 -2.19
CA GLY A 520 30.04 -0.48 -2.83
C GLY A 520 30.44 0.91 -2.30
N GLY A 521 31.10 0.92 -1.14
CA GLY A 521 31.98 2.02 -0.71
C GLY A 521 33.25 1.49 -0.05
N ALA A 522 34.06 0.72 -0.78
CA ALA A 522 35.42 0.38 -0.36
C ALA A 522 36.37 1.56 -0.64
N THR A 523 37.13 2.02 0.35
CA THR A 523 38.59 2.27 0.30
C THR A 523 39.09 2.94 1.59
N SER A 524 40.17 2.35 2.13
CA SER A 524 41.09 2.77 3.22
C SER A 524 40.51 3.03 4.61
#